data_AF-B6BHP2-F1
#
_entry.id   AF-B6BHP2-F1
#
_cell.length_a   1.000
_cell.length_b   1.000
_cell.length_c   1.000
_cell.angle_alpha   90.00
_cell.angle_beta   90.00
_cell.angle_gamma   90.00
#
_symmetry.space_group_name_H-M   'P 1'
#
loop_
_entity.id
_entity.type
_entity.pdbx_description
1 polymer ?
#
loop_
_entity_poly.entity_id
_entity_poly.type
_entity_poly.pdbx_seq_one_letter_code
_entity_poly.pdbx_strand_id
1 'polypeptide(L)' 'MNENRSVFALDGITGMLIATVLLLTILVTLTVLGLGVQNANAANYYEVKNENTIKMFGSSRADHIVDVK' A
#
# COMPACT_ATOMS: atom_id res chain seq x y z
N MET A 1 -41.61 -28.31 8.43
CA MET A 1 -40.49 -27.37 8.20
C MET A 1 -39.81 -27.10 9.53
N ASN A 2 -38.58 -27.56 9.69
CA ASN A 2 -37.60 -26.97 10.60
C ASN A 2 -36.24 -27.16 9.94
N GLU A 3 -35.81 -26.10 9.27
CA GLU A 3 -34.58 -26.01 8.50
C GLU A 3 -33.51 -25.49 9.45
N ASN A 4 -32.82 -26.38 10.18
CA ASN A 4 -31.61 -26.11 10.96
C ASN A 4 -30.50 -25.50 10.08
N ARG A 5 -30.73 -24.31 9.55
CA ARG A 5 -29.87 -23.64 8.58
C ARG A 5 -28.97 -22.67 9.34
N SER A 6 -27.81 -23.19 9.73
CA SER A 6 -26.57 -22.48 9.49
C SER A 6 -25.43 -23.48 9.33
N VAL A 7 -24.73 -23.41 8.20
CA VAL A 7 -23.57 -24.27 7.86
C VAL A 7 -22.33 -23.92 8.71
N PHE A 8 -22.43 -22.88 9.56
CA PHE A 8 -21.42 -22.45 10.53
C PHE A 8 -22.00 -22.35 11.96
N ALA A 9 -22.61 -23.41 12.48
CA ALA A 9 -23.14 -23.37 13.85
C ALA A 9 -22.01 -23.54 14.90
N LEU A 10 -21.68 -22.44 15.58
CA LEU A 10 -20.97 -22.42 16.85
C LEU A 10 -21.72 -21.41 17.73
N ASP A 11 -22.72 -21.87 18.46
CA ASP A 11 -23.72 -20.99 19.08
C ASP A 11 -23.09 -19.99 20.06
N GLY A 12 -23.51 -18.72 19.94
CA GLY A 12 -23.16 -17.65 20.85
C GLY A 12 -21.73 -17.10 20.72
N ILE A 13 -21.10 -16.83 21.86
CA ILE A 13 -19.83 -16.10 21.96
C ILE A 13 -18.68 -16.86 21.28
N THR A 14 -18.72 -18.18 21.29
CA THR A 14 -17.66 -19.00 20.70
C THR A 14 -17.56 -18.79 19.19
N GLY A 15 -18.69 -18.77 18.47
CA GLY A 15 -18.73 -18.50 17.03
C GLY A 15 -18.22 -17.12 16.67
N MET A 16 -18.61 -16.12 17.49
CA MET A 16 -18.08 -14.76 17.37
C MET A 16 -16.55 -14.74 17.52
N LEU A 17 -15.99 -15.40 18.54
CA LEU A 17 -14.56 -15.40 18.79
C LEU A 17 -13.78 -16.03 17.63
N ILE A 18 -14.22 -17.18 17.12
CA ILE A 18 -13.57 -17.81 15.95
C ILE A 18 -13.60 -16.88 14.73
N ALA A 19 -14.76 -16.27 14.44
CA ALA A 19 -14.88 -15.34 13.32
C ALA A 19 -13.95 -14.12 13.48
N THR A 20 -13.86 -13.56 14.69
CA THR A 20 -12.98 -12.40 14.95
C THR A 20 -11.50 -12.75 14.79
N VAL A 21 -11.06 -13.90 15.30
CA VAL A 21 -9.67 -14.36 15.13
C VAL A 21 -9.36 -14.59 13.65
N LEU A 22 -10.29 -15.17 12.90
CA LEU A 22 -10.15 -15.37 11.45
C LEU A 22 -10.02 -14.04 10.70
N LEU A 23 -10.87 -13.06 11.02
CA LEU A 23 -10.80 -11.73 10.40
C LEU A 23 -9.49 -11.01 10.75
N LEU A 24 -9.05 -11.09 12.01
CA LEU A 24 -7.79 -10.46 12.45
C LEU A 24 -6.56 -11.13 11.84
N THR A 25 -6.55 -12.45 11.71
CA THR A 25 -5.44 -13.15 11.04
C THR A 25 -5.36 -12.77 9.57
N ILE A 26 -6.48 -12.71 8.86
CA ILE A 26 -6.53 -12.23 7.48
C ILE A 26 -6.04 -10.78 7.39
N LEU A 27 -6.52 -9.90 8.27
CA LEU A 27 -6.14 -8.48 8.30
C LEU A 27 -4.62 -8.30 8.52
N VAL A 28 -4.06 -8.95 9.54
CA VAL A 28 -2.62 -8.84 9.86
C VAL A 28 -1.79 -9.38 8.70
N THR A 29 -2.17 -10.53 8.13
CA THR A 29 -1.44 -11.13 7.01
C THR A 29 -1.42 -10.19 5.80
N LEU A 30 -2.58 -9.67 5.38
CA LEU A 30 -2.68 -8.73 4.27
C LEU A 30 -1.92 -7.43 4.54
N THR A 31 -1.92 -6.96 5.79
CA THR A 31 -1.20 -5.75 6.19
C THR A 31 0.31 -5.93 6.08
N VAL A 32 0.85 -7.04 6.61
CA VAL A 32 2.30 -7.33 6.53
C VAL A 32 2.74 -7.49 5.07
N LEU A 33 1.98 -8.23 4.26
CA LEU A 33 2.26 -8.36 2.83
C LEU A 33 2.21 -7.01 2.11
N GLY A 34 1.20 -6.19 2.40
CA GLY A 34 1.04 -4.87 1.82
C GLY A 34 2.21 -3.93 2.17
N LEU A 35 2.61 -3.90 3.44
CA LEU A 35 3.77 -3.11 3.89
C LEU A 35 5.06 -3.61 3.24
N GLY A 36 5.23 -4.92 3.06
CA GLY A 36 6.37 -5.50 2.36
C GLY A 36 6.48 -5.01 0.92
N VAL A 37 5.37 -5.05 0.16
CA VAL A 37 5.32 -4.54 -1.22
C VAL A 37 5.55 -3.03 -1.27
N GLN A 38 4.95 -2.27 -0.36
CA GLN A 38 5.15 -0.82 -0.29
C GLN A 38 6.62 -0.47 -0.04
N ASN A 39 7.28 -1.15 0.89
CA ASN A 39 8.71 -0.95 1.16
C ASN A 39 9.58 -1.33 -0.05
N ALA A 40 9.34 -2.49 -0.65
CA ALA A 40 10.08 -2.95 -1.82
C ALA A 40 9.97 -1.96 -3.00
N ASN A 41 8.77 -1.43 -3.27
CA ASN A 41 8.56 -0.45 -4.32
C ASN A 41 9.12 0.93 -3.96
N ALA A 42 9.06 1.33 -2.69
CA ALA A 42 9.67 2.57 -2.23
C ALA A 42 11.18 2.57 -2.45
N ALA A 43 11.85 1.42 -2.37
CA ALA A 43 13.27 1.26 -2.66
C ALA A 43 13.59 1.01 -4.16
N ASN A 44 12.57 0.83 -5.00
CA ASN A 44 12.73 0.53 -6.43
C ASN A 44 12.67 1.82 -7.26
N TYR A 45 13.72 2.63 -7.17
CA TYR A 45 13.81 3.90 -7.91
C TYR A 45 14.16 3.68 -9.38
N TYR A 46 13.64 4.55 -10.25
CA TYR A 46 14.07 4.62 -11.63
C TYR A 46 15.51 5.13 -11.71
N GLU A 47 16.36 4.41 -12.43
CA GLU A 47 17.70 4.89 -12.78
C GLU A 47 17.60 5.94 -13.89
N VAL A 48 18.13 7.14 -13.64
CA VAL A 48 18.22 8.18 -14.67
C VAL A 48 19.43 7.90 -15.55
N LYS A 49 19.19 7.28 -16.71
CA LYS A 49 20.24 7.03 -17.71
C LYS A 49 20.44 8.24 -18.61
N ASN A 50 21.70 8.62 -18.84
CA ASN A 50 22.07 9.74 -19.71
C ASN A 50 21.43 11.07 -19.28
N GLU A 51 21.57 11.42 -17.99
CA GLU A 51 21.06 12.66 -17.39
C GLU A 51 21.33 13.93 -18.22
N ASN A 52 22.51 14.01 -18.86
CA ASN A 52 22.91 15.13 -19.71
C ASN A 52 22.10 15.27 -21.00
N THR A 53 21.35 14.25 -21.39
CA THR A 53 20.50 14.24 -22.59
C THR A 53 19.05 14.59 -22.29
N ILE A 54 18.68 14.71 -21.01
CA ILE A 54 17.32 15.03 -20.60
C ILE A 54 17.06 16.52 -20.85
N LYS A 55 16.17 16.80 -21.80
CA LYS A 55 15.77 18.17 -22.14
C LYS A 55 14.94 18.77 -21.01
N MET A 56 15.44 19.84 -20.39
CA MET A 56 14.62 20.68 -19.50
C MET A 56 13.54 21.40 -20.32
N PHE A 57 12.29 21.29 -19.91
CA PHE A 57 11.18 22.10 -20.42
C PHE A 57 10.84 23.18 -19.39
N GLY A 58 10.73 24.44 -19.82
CA GLY A 58 10.45 25.58 -18.96
C GLY A 58 11.50 26.69 -19.08
N SER A 59 11.48 27.62 -18.12
CA SER A 59 12.42 28.74 -18.04
C SER A 59 13.85 28.27 -17.84
N SER A 60 14.79 28.93 -18.50
CA SER A 60 16.23 28.66 -18.35
C SER A 60 16.69 29.02 -16.94
N ARG A 61 17.79 28.41 -16.47
CA ARG A 61 18.44 28.81 -15.21
C ARG A 61 18.70 30.33 -15.18
N ALA A 62 19.01 30.92 -16.34
CA ALA A 62 19.24 32.35 -16.52
C ALA A 62 18.03 33.22 -16.16
N ASP A 63 16.80 32.71 -16.31
CA ASP A 63 15.56 33.46 -16.04
C ASP A 63 15.27 33.60 -14.53
N HIS A 64 16.03 32.89 -13.69
CA HIS A 64 15.88 32.88 -12.23
C HIS A 64 17.10 33.41 -11.48
N ILE A 65 18.14 33.89 -12.18
CA ILE A 65 19.27 34.57 -11.53
C ILE A 65 18.93 36.06 -11.43
N VAL A 66 18.69 36.54 -10.21
CA VAL A 66 18.53 37.98 -9.93
C VAL A 66 19.87 38.52 -9.46
N ASP A 67 20.53 39.32 -10.29
CA ASP A 67 21.74 40.07 -9.90
C ASP A 67 21.34 41.30 -9.08
N VAL A 68 21.87 41.41 -7.86
CA VAL A 68 21.64 42.57 -6.99
C VAL A 68 22.77 43.56 -7.24
N LYS A 69 22.46 44.62 -8.01
CA LYS A 69 23.34 45.78 -8.21
C LYS A 69 23.34 46.72 -7.00
#